data_AF-A0AAD4TKI5-F1
#
_entry.id   AF-A0AAD4TKI5-F1
#
_cell.length_a   1.000
_cell.length_b   1.000
_cell.length_c   1.000
_cell.angle_alpha   90.00
_cell.angle_beta   90.00
_cell.angle_gamma   90.00
#
_symmetry.space_group_name_H-M   'P 1'
#
loop_
_entity.id
_entity.type
_entity.pdbx_description
1 polymer ?
#
loop_
_entity_poly.entity_id
_entity_poly.type
_entity_poly.pdbx_seq_one_letter_code
_entity_poly.pdbx_strand_id
1 'polypeptide(L)'
;MMNLMNKDRNRAAISLADANWGTKSARRWIELAKEREDYLIGGLNVAFEEGSYSDIQVKPGNGPSIPAHRFLLATKSKVFKNMLASDTCKAAPLDSISLPEFNHEELEIFLELLYCGNLAKEKFEKHFSCLALASHKSVIPHLQKFCEEEILNLLDSSTALKVLEVSEICSSEALKEVYYSPGYEEFARQNPHLMVHITRAHSKKKLRPS
;
A
#
# COMPACT_ATOMS: atom_id res chain seq x y z
N MET A 1 3.53 -15.63 -68.85
CA MET A 1 2.80 -16.92 -68.81
C MET A 1 2.30 -17.12 -67.38
N MET A 2 1.00 -17.41 -67.25
CA MET A 2 0.20 -17.43 -66.02
C MET A 2 0.53 -18.59 -65.07
N ASN A 3 0.42 -18.37 -63.76
CA ASN A 3 -0.47 -19.08 -62.79
C ASN A 3 0.04 -18.85 -61.36
N LEU A 4 -0.70 -18.12 -60.52
CA LEU A 4 -1.79 -18.62 -59.65
C LEU A 4 -1.34 -19.72 -58.68
N MET A 5 -0.95 -19.31 -57.47
CA MET A 5 -1.05 -20.15 -56.27
C MET A 5 -1.41 -19.25 -55.08
N ASN A 6 -2.71 -19.04 -54.94
CA ASN A 6 -3.33 -18.75 -53.66
C ASN A 6 -3.35 -20.06 -52.86
N LYS A 7 -2.80 -20.07 -51.64
CA LYS A 7 -3.06 -21.15 -50.69
C LYS A 7 -2.99 -20.63 -49.25
N ASP A 8 -4.18 -20.32 -48.75
CA ASP A 8 -4.64 -20.46 -47.36
C ASP A 8 -3.90 -19.69 -46.26
N ARG A 9 -4.24 -18.41 -46.12
CA ARG A 9 -4.23 -17.76 -44.80
C ARG A 9 -5.41 -18.30 -43.99
N ASN A 10 -5.19 -19.42 -43.30
CA ASN A 10 -6.12 -19.96 -42.32
C ASN A 10 -6.18 -19.02 -41.09
N ARG A 11 -7.01 -17.97 -41.17
CA ARG A 11 -7.42 -17.20 -40.00
C ARG A 11 -8.49 -18.03 -39.29
N ALA A 12 -8.06 -18.96 -38.45
CA ALA A 12 -8.98 -19.69 -37.59
C ALA A 12 -9.81 -18.68 -36.78
N ALA A 13 -11.10 -18.58 -37.07
CA ALA A 13 -12.02 -17.80 -36.27
C ALA A 13 -12.08 -18.45 -34.88
N ILE A 14 -11.58 -17.76 -33.86
CA ILE A 14 -11.69 -18.20 -32.47
C ILE A 14 -13.18 -18.36 -32.18
N SER A 15 -13.61 -19.57 -31.85
CA SER A 15 -15.02 -19.83 -31.51
C SER A 15 -15.38 -19.08 -30.24
N LEU A 16 -16.59 -18.54 -30.19
CA LEU A 16 -17.15 -17.93 -28.98
C LEU A 16 -17.14 -18.91 -27.80
N ALA A 17 -17.25 -20.22 -28.06
CA ALA A 17 -17.13 -21.27 -27.05
C ALA A 17 -15.71 -21.40 -26.49
N ASP A 18 -14.67 -21.25 -27.33
CA ASP A 18 -13.26 -21.32 -26.92
C ASP A 18 -12.87 -20.08 -26.09
N ALA A 19 -13.37 -18.90 -26.46
CA ALA A 19 -13.23 -17.68 -25.68
C ALA A 19 -13.97 -17.76 -24.33
N ASN A 20 -15.15 -18.40 -24.32
CA ASN A 20 -15.96 -18.58 -23.10
C ASN A 20 -15.36 -19.64 -22.16
N TRP A 21 -14.73 -20.69 -22.69
CA TRP A 21 -13.96 -21.65 -21.87
C TRP A 21 -12.74 -20.99 -21.23
N GLY A 22 -11.98 -20.21 -22.00
CA GLY A 22 -10.83 -19.45 -21.49
C GLY A 22 -11.20 -18.48 -20.39
N THR A 23 -12.31 -17.74 -20.54
CA THR A 23 -12.78 -16.78 -19.53
C THR A 23 -13.38 -17.46 -18.28
N LYS A 24 -14.13 -18.55 -18.43
CA LYS A 24 -14.63 -19.34 -17.28
C LYS A 24 -13.50 -19.98 -16.49
N SER A 25 -12.51 -20.54 -17.19
CA SER A 25 -11.30 -21.08 -16.58
C SER A 25 -10.57 -19.97 -15.81
N ALA A 26 -10.30 -18.82 -16.44
CA ALA A 26 -9.64 -17.68 -15.80
C ALA A 26 -10.39 -17.16 -14.55
N ARG A 27 -11.72 -17.03 -14.60
CA ARG A 27 -12.53 -16.66 -13.42
C ARG A 27 -12.36 -17.65 -12.28
N ARG A 28 -12.43 -18.95 -12.58
CA ARG A 28 -12.23 -20.00 -11.58
C ARG A 28 -10.82 -19.97 -10.98
N TRP A 29 -9.78 -19.68 -11.77
CA TRP A 29 -8.42 -19.51 -11.25
C TRP A 29 -8.31 -18.31 -10.30
N ILE A 30 -8.96 -17.19 -10.63
CA ILE A 30 -9.01 -16.01 -9.75
C ILE A 30 -9.73 -16.31 -8.44
N GLU A 31 -10.86 -17.02 -8.50
CA GLU A 31 -11.64 -17.40 -7.32
C GLU A 31 -10.85 -18.35 -6.41
N LEU A 32 -10.24 -19.39 -6.97
CA LEU A 32 -9.36 -20.30 -6.22
C LEU A 32 -8.13 -19.59 -5.63
N ALA A 33 -7.59 -18.58 -6.32
CA ALA A 33 -6.49 -17.78 -5.80
C ALA A 33 -6.94 -16.95 -4.58
N LYS A 34 -8.12 -16.32 -4.65
CA LYS A 34 -8.73 -15.59 -3.54
C LYS A 34 -9.03 -16.50 -2.35
N GLU A 35 -9.65 -17.66 -2.56
CA GLU A 35 -9.94 -18.61 -1.48
C GLU A 35 -8.66 -19.06 -0.76
N ARG A 36 -7.57 -19.29 -1.50
CA ARG A 36 -6.27 -19.64 -0.91
C ARG A 36 -5.68 -18.49 -0.12
N GLU A 37 -5.78 -17.27 -0.64
CA GLU A 37 -5.34 -16.06 0.03
C GLU A 37 -6.11 -15.84 1.33
N ASP A 38 -7.45 -15.89 1.28
CA ASP A 38 -8.33 -15.77 2.44
C ASP A 38 -8.05 -16.85 3.48
N TYR A 39 -7.78 -18.09 3.07
CA TYR A 39 -7.41 -19.17 4.00
C TYR A 39 -6.07 -18.91 4.70
N LEU A 40 -5.05 -18.46 3.97
CA LEU A 40 -3.71 -18.21 4.52
C LEU A 40 -3.67 -16.96 5.41
N ILE A 41 -4.39 -15.92 5.01
CA ILE A 41 -4.33 -14.59 5.62
C ILE A 41 -5.42 -14.41 6.68
N GLY A 42 -6.61 -14.98 6.47
CA GLY A 42 -7.74 -14.83 7.40
C GLY A 42 -7.43 -15.31 8.80
N GLY A 43 -6.67 -16.40 8.94
CA GLY A 43 -6.20 -16.87 10.25
C GLY A 43 -5.26 -15.89 10.96
N LEU A 44 -4.44 -15.16 10.21
CA LEU A 44 -3.56 -14.13 10.76
C LEU A 44 -4.35 -12.90 11.22
N ASN A 45 -5.40 -12.51 10.48
CA ASN A 45 -6.28 -11.41 10.89
C ASN A 45 -6.99 -11.72 12.21
N VAL A 46 -7.58 -12.92 12.32
CA VAL A 46 -8.27 -13.35 13.54
C VAL A 46 -7.31 -13.35 14.74
N ALA A 47 -6.09 -13.87 14.56
CA ALA A 47 -5.08 -13.84 15.62
C ALA A 47 -4.69 -12.41 16.05
N PHE A 48 -4.69 -11.46 15.12
CA PHE A 48 -4.46 -10.05 15.42
C PHE A 48 -5.62 -9.41 16.19
N GLU A 49 -6.85 -9.56 15.69
CA GLU A 49 -8.06 -8.99 16.31
C GLU A 49 -8.30 -9.51 17.73
N GLU A 50 -8.05 -10.81 17.96
CA GLU A 50 -8.21 -11.42 19.28
C GLU A 50 -6.98 -11.22 20.19
N GLY A 51 -5.83 -10.85 19.63
CA GLY A 51 -4.55 -10.80 20.36
C GLY A 51 -4.04 -12.17 20.82
N SER A 52 -4.59 -13.26 20.27
CA SER A 52 -4.31 -14.65 20.64
C SER A 52 -2.84 -15.01 20.39
N TYR A 53 -2.14 -15.52 21.42
CA TYR A 53 -0.71 -15.89 21.38
C TYR A 53 0.26 -14.73 21.07
N SER A 54 -0.17 -13.49 21.29
CA SER A 54 0.73 -12.33 21.20
C SER A 54 1.89 -12.44 22.18
N ASP A 55 3.09 -12.10 21.70
CA ASP A 55 4.37 -12.24 22.42
C ASP A 55 5.14 -10.91 22.49
N ILE A 56 4.52 -9.81 22.04
CA ILE A 56 5.06 -8.46 22.15
C ILE A 56 3.96 -7.40 22.15
N GLN A 57 4.24 -6.27 22.79
CA GLN A 57 3.40 -5.07 22.75
C GLN A 57 3.97 -4.00 21.80
N VAL A 58 3.13 -3.36 20.99
CA VAL A 58 3.52 -2.22 20.14
C VAL A 58 2.91 -0.94 20.71
N LYS A 59 3.77 -0.01 21.12
CA LYS A 59 3.39 1.24 21.77
C LYS A 59 3.25 2.37 20.75
N PRO A 60 2.07 2.98 20.60
CA PRO A 60 1.93 4.22 19.82
C PRO A 60 2.51 5.41 20.59
N GLY A 61 2.60 6.57 19.92
CA GLY A 61 2.97 7.83 20.56
C GLY A 61 1.89 8.34 21.53
N ASN A 62 0.64 7.97 21.29
CA ASN A 62 -0.49 8.23 22.17
C ASN A 62 -1.51 7.09 22.12
N GLY A 63 -2.06 6.74 23.28
CA GLY A 63 -3.05 5.68 23.46
C GLY A 63 -2.45 4.36 23.99
N PRO A 64 -3.29 3.31 24.11
CA PRO A 64 -2.85 2.02 24.66
C PRO A 64 -1.96 1.25 23.68
N SER A 65 -1.16 0.34 24.24
CA SER A 65 -0.33 -0.59 23.44
C SER A 65 -1.21 -1.63 22.75
N ILE A 66 -0.76 -2.09 21.58
CA ILE A 66 -1.46 -3.11 20.80
C ILE A 66 -0.67 -4.43 20.89
N PRO A 67 -1.30 -5.55 21.29
CA PRO A 67 -0.66 -6.86 21.27
C PRO A 67 -0.32 -7.28 19.83
N ALA A 68 0.85 -7.88 19.63
CA ALA A 68 1.32 -8.32 18.32
C ALA A 68 2.23 -9.55 18.39
N HIS A 69 2.70 -10.01 17.23
CA HIS A 69 3.52 -11.20 17.06
C HIS A 69 4.91 -10.87 16.51
N ARG A 70 5.96 -11.17 17.28
CA ARG A 70 7.37 -10.89 16.94
C ARG A 70 7.75 -11.51 15.60
N PHE A 71 7.38 -12.77 15.37
CA PHE A 71 7.73 -13.50 14.16
C PHE A 71 7.19 -12.79 12.90
N LEU A 72 5.95 -12.29 12.97
CA LEU A 72 5.30 -11.66 11.84
C LEU A 72 5.93 -10.30 11.56
N LEU A 73 6.10 -9.46 12.59
CA LEU A 73 6.74 -8.16 12.47
C LEU A 73 8.16 -8.29 11.89
N ALA A 74 8.96 -9.22 12.40
CA ALA A 74 10.31 -9.48 11.91
C ALA A 74 10.36 -10.03 10.48
N THR A 75 9.33 -10.76 10.05
CA THR A 75 9.22 -11.28 8.67
C THR A 75 8.84 -10.18 7.69
N LYS A 76 7.97 -9.25 8.10
CA LYS A 76 7.41 -8.20 7.23
C LYS A 76 8.33 -6.98 7.07
N SER A 77 9.15 -6.66 8.07
CA SER A 77 10.07 -5.52 8.00
C SER A 77 11.46 -5.85 8.52
N LYS A 78 12.48 -5.47 7.74
CA LYS A 78 13.87 -5.53 8.20
C LYS A 78 14.13 -4.57 9.37
N VAL A 79 13.41 -3.45 9.45
CA VAL A 79 13.48 -2.51 10.57
C VAL A 79 12.98 -3.20 11.84
N PHE A 80 11.79 -3.83 11.81
CA PHE A 80 11.29 -4.59 12.96
C PHE A 80 12.20 -5.75 13.32
N LYS A 81 12.70 -6.50 12.33
CA LYS A 81 13.66 -7.58 12.57
C LYS A 81 14.89 -7.08 13.33
N ASN A 82 15.44 -5.93 12.96
CA ASN A 82 16.61 -5.36 13.61
C ASN A 82 16.27 -4.83 15.02
N MET A 83 15.12 -4.17 15.19
CA MET A 83 14.64 -3.72 16.50
C MET A 83 14.50 -4.90 17.48
N LEU A 84 13.90 -5.99 17.02
CA LEU A 84 13.69 -7.22 17.79
C LEU A 84 14.98 -8.04 17.99
N ALA A 85 15.96 -7.93 17.10
CA ALA A 85 17.23 -8.66 17.18
C ALA A 85 18.26 -7.98 18.09
N SER A 86 18.19 -6.65 18.27
CA SER A 86 19.05 -5.87 19.18
C SER A 86 19.00 -6.32 20.66
N ASP A 87 18.09 -7.24 20.94
CA ASP A 87 17.72 -7.82 22.21
C ASP A 87 18.56 -9.05 22.60
N THR A 88 19.29 -9.65 21.65
CA THR A 88 20.17 -10.82 21.93
C THR A 88 21.36 -10.49 22.84
N CYS A 89 21.62 -9.21 23.13
CA CYS A 89 22.67 -8.76 24.05
C CYS A 89 22.16 -8.23 25.40
N LYS A 90 20.83 -8.16 25.64
CA LYS A 90 20.28 -7.64 26.90
C LYS A 90 19.68 -8.78 27.74
N ALA A 91 19.84 -8.69 29.06
CA ALA A 91 19.50 -9.74 30.02
C ALA A 91 17.98 -9.96 30.23
N ALA A 92 17.12 -9.13 29.64
CA ALA A 92 15.67 -9.25 29.69
C ALA A 92 15.09 -9.13 28.27
N PRO A 93 14.12 -9.98 27.88
CA PRO A 93 13.41 -9.84 26.61
C PRO A 93 12.76 -8.46 26.48
N LEU A 94 12.79 -7.88 25.29
CA LEU A 94 12.06 -6.69 24.92
C LEU A 94 10.58 -7.04 24.84
N ASP A 95 9.84 -6.74 25.90
CA ASP A 95 8.38 -6.99 25.94
C ASP A 95 7.58 -5.99 25.09
N SER A 96 8.22 -4.92 24.59
CA SER A 96 7.55 -3.92 23.75
C SER A 96 8.45 -3.17 22.77
N ILE A 97 7.95 -2.88 21.57
CA ILE A 97 8.51 -1.89 20.64
C ILE A 97 7.69 -0.59 20.69
N SER A 98 8.31 0.55 20.40
CA SER A 98 7.63 1.85 20.36
C SER A 98 7.69 2.44 18.95
N LEU A 99 6.53 2.91 18.47
CA LEU A 99 6.33 3.61 17.22
C LEU A 99 5.62 4.94 17.49
N PRO A 100 6.35 5.93 18.03
CA PRO A 100 5.77 7.19 18.48
C PRO A 100 5.18 8.05 17.35
N GLU A 101 5.49 7.72 16.09
CA GLU A 101 4.91 8.35 14.90
C GLU A 101 3.41 8.10 14.72
N PHE A 102 2.85 7.04 15.32
CA PHE A 102 1.44 6.69 15.19
C PHE A 102 0.65 7.09 16.42
N ASN A 103 -0.58 7.55 16.20
CA ASN A 103 -1.61 7.41 17.22
C ASN A 103 -2.13 5.95 17.26
N HIS A 104 -2.93 5.61 18.27
CA HIS A 104 -3.43 4.25 18.44
C HIS A 104 -4.23 3.73 17.23
N GLU A 105 -5.13 4.52 16.65
CA GLU A 105 -5.94 4.12 15.49
C GLU A 105 -5.04 3.88 14.27
N GLU A 106 -4.13 4.81 13.96
CA GLU A 106 -3.20 4.66 12.84
C GLU A 106 -2.28 3.45 12.99
N LEU A 107 -1.85 3.16 14.22
CA LEU A 107 -1.04 1.98 14.52
C LEU A 107 -1.83 0.70 14.31
N GLU A 108 -3.09 0.65 14.74
CA GLU A 108 -3.98 -0.49 14.54
C GLU A 108 -4.16 -0.79 13.06
N ILE A 109 -4.47 0.23 12.24
CA ILE A 109 -4.62 0.09 10.79
C ILE A 109 -3.30 -0.36 10.13
N PHE A 110 -2.18 0.20 10.56
CA PHE A 110 -0.88 -0.19 10.04
C PHE A 110 -0.56 -1.65 10.36
N LEU A 111 -0.82 -2.09 11.59
CA LEU A 111 -0.60 -3.48 11.99
C LEU A 111 -1.53 -4.42 11.23
N GLU A 112 -2.83 -4.16 11.17
CA GLU A 112 -3.80 -4.94 10.37
C GLU A 112 -3.33 -5.12 8.94
N LEU A 113 -2.84 -4.05 8.30
CA LEU A 113 -2.28 -4.11 6.95
C LEU A 113 -1.02 -5.00 6.88
N LEU A 114 -0.21 -5.12 7.94
CA LEU A 114 0.90 -6.08 8.00
C LEU A 114 0.44 -7.53 8.11
N TYR A 115 -0.64 -7.80 8.87
CA TYR A 115 -1.22 -9.14 8.99
C TYR A 115 -1.90 -9.54 7.67
N CYS A 116 -2.73 -8.66 7.14
CA CYS A 116 -3.67 -8.97 6.06
C CYS A 116 -3.12 -8.67 4.67
N GLY A 117 -2.16 -7.76 4.56
CA GLY A 117 -1.67 -7.29 3.27
C GLY A 117 -2.66 -6.45 2.47
N ASN A 118 -3.87 -6.24 2.98
CA ASN A 118 -4.91 -5.42 2.37
C ASN A 118 -5.82 -4.81 3.45
N LEU A 119 -6.61 -3.80 3.08
CA LEU A 119 -7.60 -3.13 3.91
C LEU A 119 -8.89 -2.90 3.13
N ALA A 120 -10.02 -2.75 3.83
CA ALA A 120 -11.24 -2.27 3.20
C ALA A 120 -11.03 -0.88 2.60
N LYS A 121 -11.59 -0.63 1.41
CA LYS A 121 -11.41 0.63 0.65
C LYS A 121 -11.66 1.88 1.50
N GLU A 122 -12.76 1.90 2.25
CA GLU A 122 -13.15 3.02 3.12
C GLU A 122 -12.12 3.26 4.23
N LYS A 123 -11.56 2.19 4.79
CA LYS A 123 -10.54 2.26 5.84
C LYS A 123 -9.22 2.78 5.27
N PHE A 124 -8.83 2.31 4.08
CA PHE A 124 -7.64 2.80 3.40
C PHE A 124 -7.78 4.29 3.01
N GLU A 125 -8.92 4.69 2.44
CA GLU A 125 -9.24 6.08 2.08
C GLU A 125 -9.13 7.05 3.26
N LYS A 126 -9.52 6.61 4.44
CA LYS A 126 -9.44 7.43 5.66
C LYS A 126 -8.00 7.59 6.15
N HIS A 127 -7.14 6.60 5.94
CA HIS A 127 -5.82 6.49 6.57
C HIS A 127 -4.62 6.44 5.59
N PHE A 128 -4.83 6.66 4.28
CA PHE A 128 -3.77 6.47 3.28
C PHE A 128 -2.51 7.32 3.55
N SER A 129 -2.67 8.53 4.11
CA SER A 129 -1.55 9.43 4.39
C SER A 129 -0.62 8.86 5.47
N CYS A 130 -1.16 8.37 6.59
CA CYS A 130 -0.34 7.79 7.64
C CYS A 130 0.27 6.46 7.18
N LEU A 131 -0.46 5.65 6.41
CA LEU A 131 0.03 4.38 5.86
C LEU A 131 1.17 4.56 4.86
N ALA A 132 1.09 5.57 3.99
CA ALA A 132 2.17 5.89 3.06
C ALA A 132 3.45 6.29 3.81
N LEU A 133 3.33 7.19 4.79
CA LEU A 133 4.45 7.63 5.61
C LEU A 133 5.05 6.47 6.42
N ALA A 134 4.21 5.61 6.98
CA ALA A 134 4.58 4.41 7.70
C ALA A 134 5.41 3.46 6.83
N SER A 135 4.86 3.10 5.66
CA SER A 135 5.46 2.15 4.74
C SER A 135 6.84 2.62 4.26
N HIS A 136 6.99 3.94 4.04
CA HIS A 136 8.25 4.59 3.70
C HIS A 136 9.27 4.51 4.85
N LYS A 137 8.86 4.87 6.08
CA LYS A 137 9.75 4.92 7.25
C LYS A 137 10.16 3.53 7.75
N SER A 138 9.23 2.58 7.77
CA SER A 138 9.46 1.20 8.23
C SER A 138 10.11 0.31 7.16
N VAL A 139 10.41 0.86 5.97
CA VAL A 139 11.03 0.20 4.81
C VAL A 139 10.39 -1.16 4.54
N ILE A 140 9.12 -1.14 4.14
CA ILE A 140 8.37 -2.33 3.73
C ILE A 140 8.04 -2.16 2.24
N PRO A 141 8.94 -2.55 1.32
CA PRO A 141 8.81 -2.19 -0.11
C PRO A 141 7.50 -2.63 -0.74
N HIS A 142 7.00 -3.82 -0.38
CA HIS A 142 5.72 -4.32 -0.88
C HIS A 142 4.54 -3.48 -0.40
N LEU A 143 4.58 -3.01 0.85
CA LEU A 143 3.54 -2.18 1.42
C LEU A 143 3.56 -0.77 0.84
N GLN A 144 4.77 -0.24 0.62
CA GLN A 144 4.93 1.05 -0.03
C GLN A 144 4.31 1.01 -1.43
N LYS A 145 4.65 -0.01 -2.22
CA LYS A 145 4.10 -0.15 -3.58
C LYS A 145 2.57 -0.31 -3.57
N PHE A 146 2.04 -1.13 -2.67
CA PHE A 146 0.59 -1.27 -2.48
C PHE A 146 -0.07 0.06 -2.13
N CYS A 147 0.49 0.79 -1.15
CA CYS A 147 -0.02 2.11 -0.79
C CYS A 147 0.04 3.09 -1.97
N GLU A 148 1.13 3.08 -2.74
CA GLU A 148 1.27 3.94 -3.92
C GLU A 148 0.21 3.65 -4.98
N GLU A 149 -0.02 2.38 -5.32
CA GLU A 149 -1.03 1.95 -6.29
C GLU A 149 -2.45 2.33 -5.82
N GLU A 150 -2.78 2.06 -4.55
CA GLU A 150 -4.10 2.40 -4.01
C GLU A 150 -4.31 3.92 -3.90
N ILE A 151 -3.29 4.68 -3.53
CA ILE A 151 -3.37 6.15 -3.49
C ILE A 151 -3.63 6.74 -4.87
N LEU A 152 -3.02 6.19 -5.92
CA LEU A 152 -3.30 6.61 -7.30
C LEU A 152 -4.74 6.31 -7.72
N ASN A 153 -5.33 5.21 -7.22
CA ASN A 153 -6.74 4.87 -7.46
C ASN A 153 -7.71 5.82 -6.73
N LEU A 154 -7.27 6.49 -5.66
CA LEU A 154 -8.07 7.46 -4.90
C LEU A 154 -7.98 8.88 -5.45
N LEU A 155 -7.24 9.09 -6.54
CA LEU A 155 -6.89 10.41 -7.01
C LEU A 155 -8.07 11.12 -7.68
N ASP A 156 -8.57 12.15 -6.99
CA ASP A 156 -9.59 13.06 -7.48
C ASP A 156 -9.31 14.48 -7.01
N SER A 157 -10.17 15.43 -7.37
CA SER A 157 -9.98 16.84 -7.00
C SER A 157 -10.00 17.10 -5.49
N SER A 158 -10.63 16.21 -4.70
CA SER A 158 -10.72 16.32 -3.24
C SER A 158 -9.51 15.73 -2.52
N THR A 159 -8.87 14.70 -3.10
CA THR A 159 -7.72 14.01 -2.51
C THR A 159 -6.37 14.53 -3.03
N ALA A 160 -6.34 15.17 -4.20
CA ALA A 160 -5.13 15.63 -4.90
C ALA A 160 -4.11 16.36 -4.02
N LEU A 161 -4.57 17.25 -3.13
CA LEU A 161 -3.67 17.99 -2.21
C LEU A 161 -2.95 17.08 -1.23
N LYS A 162 -3.68 16.18 -0.57
CA LYS A 162 -3.11 15.27 0.43
C LYS A 162 -2.16 14.28 -0.24
N VAL A 163 -2.53 13.78 -1.42
CA VAL A 163 -1.65 12.90 -2.22
C VAL A 163 -0.36 13.63 -2.60
N LEU A 164 -0.45 14.90 -3.02
CA LEU A 164 0.70 15.71 -3.33
C LEU A 164 1.63 15.89 -2.11
N GLU A 165 1.08 16.22 -0.95
CA GLU A 165 1.85 16.35 0.29
C GLU A 165 2.58 15.05 0.64
N VAL A 166 1.89 13.90 0.53
CA VAL A 166 2.48 12.57 0.78
C VAL A 166 3.58 12.25 -0.23
N SER A 167 3.37 12.54 -1.53
CA SER A 167 4.36 12.28 -2.59
C SER A 167 5.70 12.98 -2.34
N GLU A 168 5.61 14.20 -1.83
CA GLU A 168 6.75 15.07 -1.56
C GLU A 168 7.50 14.61 -0.30
N ILE A 169 6.80 14.12 0.72
CA ILE A 169 7.43 13.59 1.95
C ILE A 169 8.10 12.24 1.67
N CYS A 170 7.41 11.32 1.00
CA CYS A 170 7.93 9.99 0.68
C CYS A 170 8.97 10.00 -0.46
N SER A 171 9.17 11.15 -1.12
CA SER A 171 10.01 11.28 -2.32
C SER A 171 9.69 10.23 -3.39
N SER A 172 8.44 9.78 -3.46
CA SER A 172 8.02 8.68 -4.34
C SER A 172 7.85 9.20 -5.76
N GLU A 173 8.67 8.69 -6.69
CA GLU A 173 8.54 8.99 -8.13
C GLU A 173 7.17 8.54 -8.67
N ALA A 174 6.65 7.39 -8.20
CA ALA A 174 5.35 6.88 -8.61
C ALA A 174 4.20 7.84 -8.23
N LEU A 175 4.27 8.45 -7.05
CA LEU A 175 3.28 9.45 -6.62
C LEU A 175 3.50 10.84 -7.24
N LYS A 176 4.67 11.12 -7.83
CA LYS A 176 4.87 12.38 -8.58
C LYS A 176 4.12 12.39 -9.91
N GLU A 177 3.74 11.23 -10.46
CA GLU A 177 2.87 11.17 -11.63
C GLU A 177 1.51 11.84 -11.39
N VAL A 178 1.12 12.04 -10.13
CA VAL A 178 -0.07 12.80 -9.72
C VAL A 178 -0.10 14.20 -10.35
N TYR A 179 1.04 14.86 -10.54
CA TYR A 179 1.13 16.17 -11.19
C TYR A 179 0.53 16.20 -12.60
N TYR A 180 0.49 15.06 -13.29
CA TYR A 180 0.00 14.94 -14.66
C TYR A 180 -1.40 14.30 -14.72
N SER A 181 -2.00 14.01 -13.58
CA SER A 181 -3.30 13.35 -13.53
C SER A 181 -4.46 14.31 -13.86
N PRO A 182 -5.56 13.81 -14.47
CA PRO A 182 -6.78 14.60 -14.64
C PRO A 182 -7.36 15.11 -13.32
N GLY A 183 -7.22 14.35 -12.22
CA GLY A 183 -7.66 14.77 -10.89
C GLY A 183 -6.91 16.00 -10.37
N TYR A 184 -5.60 16.07 -10.63
CA TYR A 184 -4.79 17.23 -10.30
C TYR A 184 -5.08 18.44 -11.19
N GLU A 185 -5.31 18.22 -12.49
CA GLU A 185 -5.73 19.29 -13.40
C GLU A 185 -7.06 19.91 -12.97
N GLU A 186 -8.04 19.07 -12.61
CA GLU A 186 -9.32 19.51 -12.09
C GLU A 186 -9.17 20.24 -10.75
N PHE A 187 -8.35 19.71 -9.84
CA PHE A 187 -8.01 20.39 -8.59
C PHE A 187 -7.42 21.79 -8.84
N ALA A 188 -6.45 21.89 -9.76
CA ALA A 188 -5.78 23.15 -10.10
C ALA A 188 -6.74 24.18 -10.69
N ARG A 189 -7.67 23.71 -11.54
CA ARG A 189 -8.72 24.53 -12.15
C ARG A 189 -9.70 25.06 -11.11
N GLN A 190 -10.09 24.23 -10.14
CA GLN A 190 -10.99 24.61 -9.05
C GLN A 190 -10.30 25.48 -7.99
N ASN A 191 -8.99 25.34 -7.80
CA ASN A 191 -8.24 25.99 -6.73
C ASN A 191 -7.02 26.81 -7.21
N PRO A 192 -7.17 27.84 -8.08
CA PRO A 192 -6.02 28.57 -8.64
C PRO A 192 -5.12 29.25 -7.59
N HIS A 193 -5.71 29.70 -6.48
CA HIS A 193 -4.96 30.32 -5.39
C HIS A 193 -4.04 29.34 -4.66
N LEU A 194 -4.48 28.08 -4.48
CA LEU A 194 -3.65 27.04 -3.86
C LEU A 194 -2.47 26.66 -4.76
N MET A 195 -2.66 26.67 -6.07
CA MET A 195 -1.58 26.43 -7.03
C MET A 195 -0.44 27.45 -6.87
N VAL A 196 -0.77 28.73 -6.72
CA VAL A 196 0.23 29.79 -6.46
C VAL A 196 0.99 29.53 -5.16
N HIS A 197 0.31 29.06 -4.11
CA HIS A 197 0.93 28.74 -2.83
C HIS A 197 1.85 27.52 -2.93
N ILE A 198 1.41 26.47 -3.62
CA ILE A 198 2.20 25.26 -3.90
C ILE A 198 3.47 25.61 -4.68
N THR A 199 3.34 26.38 -5.78
CA THR A 199 4.49 26.83 -6.58
C THR A 199 5.48 27.66 -5.76
N ARG A 200 4.97 28.59 -4.92
CA ARG A 200 5.82 29.39 -4.02
C ARG A 200 6.53 28.53 -2.98
N ALA A 201 5.84 27.54 -2.39
CA ALA A 201 6.42 26.63 -1.41
C ALA A 201 7.51 25.75 -2.03
N HIS A 202 7.26 25.21 -3.23
CA HIS A 202 8.22 24.39 -3.97
C HIS A 202 9.47 25.19 -4.37
N SER A 203 9.29 26.45 -4.83
CA SER A 203 10.41 27.35 -5.13
C SER A 203 11.26 27.65 -3.89
N LYS A 204 10.65 27.83 -2.71
CA LYS A 204 11.38 28.06 -1.45
C LYS A 204 12.15 26.84 -0.97
N LYS A 205 11.65 25.61 -1.19
CA LYS A 205 12.37 24.37 -0.86
C LYS A 205 13.66 24.23 -1.68
N LYS A 206 13.63 24.56 -2.97
CA LYS A 206 14.84 24.58 -3.84
C LYS A 206 15.90 25.59 -3.42
N LEU A 207 15.53 26.62 -2.65
CA LEU A 207 16.41 27.72 -2.22
C LEU A 207 17.07 27.49 -0.85
N ARG A 208 16.72 26.42 -0.11
CA ARG A 208 17.41 26.07 1.14
C ARG A 208 18.49 25.01 0.84
N PRO A 209 19.79 25.33 0.97
CA PRO A 209 20.83 24.31 0.92
C PRO A 209 20.69 23.40 2.15
N SER A 210 20.97 22.11 1.94
CA SER A 210 21.12 21.07 2.97
C SER A 210 22.21 21.41 3.98
#